data_AF-X1K380-F1
#
_entry.id   AF-X1K380-F1
#
_cell.length_a   1.000
_cell.length_b   1.000
_cell.length_c   1.000
_cell.angle_alpha   90.00
_cell.angle_beta   90.00
_cell.angle_gamma   90.00
#
_symmetry.space_group_name_H-M   'P 1'
#
loop_
_entity.id
_entity.type
_entity.pdbx_description
1 polymer ?
#
loop_
_entity_poly.entity_id
_entity_poly.type
_entity_poly.pdbx_seq_one_letter_code
_entity_poly.pdbx_strand_id
1 'polypeptide(L)'
;IMVRPRPGHEALAHLLILHHEHQIAPSTENMDFHGDAPSIDWEEYYESYQPPYELKLVGWNEDDTYQHIFDVYVAVLPRKAILALAIVDAIKSIFGLLSPRRIFTRKE
;
A
#
# COMPACT_ATOMS: atom_id res chain seq x y z
N ILE A 1 3.53 -0.67 2.43
CA ILE A 1 3.93 0.75 2.56
C ILE A 1 2.73 1.50 3.14
N MET A 2 2.93 2.47 4.03
CA MET A 2 1.84 3.35 4.50
C MET A 2 2.21 4.79 4.18
N VAL A 3 1.30 5.53 3.56
CA VAL A 3 1.45 6.97 3.26
C VAL A 3 0.42 7.74 4.04
N ARG A 4 0.83 8.79 4.76
CA ARG A 4 -0.07 9.65 5.50
C ARG A 4 0.08 11.10 5.04
N PRO A 5 -0.89 11.64 4.28
CA PRO A 5 -1.01 13.08 4.06
C PRO A 5 -1.31 13.76 5.39
N ARG A 6 -0.65 14.90 5.69
CA ARG A 6 -1.03 15.69 6.88
C ARG A 6 -2.34 16.43 6.63
N PRO A 7 -3.06 16.84 7.69
CA PRO A 7 -4.27 17.67 7.52
C PRO A 7 -3.96 19.00 6.82
N GLY A 8 -4.85 19.45 5.95
CA GLY A 8 -4.75 20.68 5.17
C GLY A 8 -4.24 20.50 3.74
N HIS A 9 -4.19 19.27 3.22
CA HIS A 9 -3.75 19.00 1.85
C HIS A 9 -4.85 19.23 0.80
N GLU A 10 -6.13 19.18 1.20
CA GLU A 10 -7.30 19.26 0.31
C GLU A 10 -7.25 18.27 -0.87
N ALA A 11 -6.47 17.19 -0.73
CA ALA A 11 -6.16 16.21 -1.77
C ALA A 11 -5.51 16.78 -3.07
N LEU A 12 -4.85 17.94 -2.99
CA LEU A 12 -4.19 18.63 -4.12
C LEU A 12 -2.69 18.29 -4.27
N ALA A 13 -2.14 17.52 -3.33
CA ALA A 13 -0.80 16.99 -3.42
C ALA A 13 -0.82 15.50 -3.70
N HIS A 14 0.14 15.07 -4.51
CA HIS A 14 0.22 13.74 -5.08
C HIS A 14 1.60 13.15 -4.80
N LEU A 15 1.65 11.83 -4.63
CA LEU A 15 2.89 11.10 -4.38
C LEU A 15 2.89 9.74 -5.09
N LEU A 16 4.00 9.46 -5.76
CA LEU A 16 4.34 8.15 -6.32
C LEU A 16 5.59 7.61 -5.64
N ILE A 17 5.63 6.29 -5.46
CA ILE A 17 6.81 5.58 -4.97
C ILE A 17 7.27 4.63 -6.06
N LEU A 18 8.50 4.86 -6.50
CA LEU A 18 9.15 4.11 -7.57
C LEU A 18 10.31 3.29 -7.00
N HIS A 19 10.57 2.14 -7.61
CA HIS A 19 11.86 1.47 -7.57
C HIS A 19 12.52 1.70 -8.92
N HIS A 20 13.62 2.46 -8.93
CA HIS A 20 14.17 3.08 -10.14
C HIS A 20 13.11 3.91 -10.89
N GLU A 21 12.73 3.50 -12.10
CA GLU A 21 11.73 4.18 -12.94
C GLU A 21 10.40 3.40 -13.02
N HIS A 22 10.24 2.35 -12.19
CA HIS A 22 9.01 1.56 -12.13
C HIS A 22 8.20 1.92 -10.89
N GLN A 23 6.93 2.24 -11.08
CA GLN A 23 6.00 2.53 -10.00
C GLN A 23 5.63 1.26 -9.24
N ILE A 24 5.94 1.25 -7.94
CA ILE A 24 5.66 0.11 -7.05
C ILE A 24 4.49 0.38 -6.11
N ALA A 25 4.21 1.65 -5.83
CA ALA A 25 3.10 2.05 -4.97
C ALA A 25 2.59 3.46 -5.34
N PRO A 26 1.28 3.63 -5.61
CA PRO A 26 0.29 2.55 -5.84
C PRO A 26 0.70 1.70 -7.04
N SER A 27 0.44 0.39 -7.08
CA SER A 27 0.84 -0.45 -8.22
C SER A 27 -0.14 -0.40 -9.40
N THR A 28 -1.36 0.08 -9.15
CA THR A 28 -2.37 0.30 -10.19
C THR A 28 -1.94 1.43 -11.12
N GLU A 29 -2.04 1.19 -12.42
CA GLU A 29 -1.68 2.17 -13.45
C GLU A 29 -2.49 3.47 -13.30
N ASN A 30 -1.81 4.62 -13.47
CA ASN A 30 -2.39 5.96 -13.37
C ASN A 30 -3.02 6.29 -12.00
N MET A 31 -2.64 5.58 -10.94
CA MET A 31 -2.98 5.97 -9.57
C MET A 31 -1.78 6.61 -8.88
N ASP A 32 -2.08 7.53 -7.97
CA ASP A 32 -1.13 8.17 -7.08
C ASP A 32 -1.70 8.27 -5.66
N PHE A 33 -0.84 8.53 -4.68
CA PHE A 33 -1.27 8.79 -3.31
C PHE A 33 -1.63 10.26 -3.14
N HIS A 34 -2.90 10.53 -2.89
CA HIS A 34 -3.42 11.84 -2.55
C HIS A 34 -4.55 11.71 -1.52
N GLY A 35 -4.82 12.79 -0.78
CA GLY A 35 -5.84 12.79 0.26
C GLY A 35 -5.60 13.88 1.31
N ASP A 36 -6.39 13.87 2.37
CA ASP A 36 -6.29 14.86 3.45
C ASP A 36 -6.54 14.22 4.83
N ALA A 37 -5.46 13.93 5.56
CA ALA A 37 -5.38 13.37 6.92
C ALA A 37 -5.38 11.83 7.12
N PRO A 38 -6.32 11.01 6.57
CA PRO A 38 -6.26 9.56 6.73
C PRO A 38 -5.00 8.94 6.15
N SER A 39 -4.45 7.96 6.87
CA SER A 39 -3.40 7.10 6.32
C SER A 39 -3.97 6.23 5.21
N ILE A 40 -3.15 6.01 4.18
CA ILE A 40 -3.41 5.12 3.05
C ILE A 40 -2.42 3.96 3.17
N ASP A 41 -2.95 2.78 3.48
CA ASP A 41 -2.18 1.55 3.55
C ASP A 41 -2.13 0.87 2.18
N TRP A 42 -0.92 0.63 1.68
CA TRP A 42 -0.66 -0.16 0.48
C TRP A 42 0.04 -1.45 0.89
N GLU A 43 -0.75 -2.51 1.06
CA GLU A 43 -0.33 -3.80 1.64
C GLU A 43 0.36 -4.74 0.64
N GLU A 44 0.85 -4.23 -0.47
CA GLU A 44 1.53 -5.07 -1.46
C GLU A 44 2.99 -5.32 -1.08
N TYR A 45 3.38 -6.59 -1.24
CA TYR A 45 4.74 -7.04 -1.03
C TYR A 45 5.56 -6.85 -2.32
N TYR A 46 6.68 -6.15 -2.21
CA TYR A 46 7.63 -5.94 -3.30
C TYR A 46 9.03 -6.41 -2.87
N GLU A 47 9.64 -7.31 -3.65
CA GLU A 47 11.00 -7.79 -3.41
C GLU A 47 11.99 -7.05 -4.30
N SER A 48 12.98 -6.37 -3.71
CA SER A 48 14.09 -5.80 -4.45
C SER A 48 15.25 -6.79 -4.50
N TYR A 49 15.54 -7.31 -5.70
CA TYR A 49 16.52 -8.40 -5.89
C TYR A 49 17.96 -7.92 -6.14
N GLN A 50 18.13 -6.72 -6.67
CA GLN A 50 19.42 -6.24 -7.16
C GLN A 50 19.76 -4.86 -6.58
N PRO A 51 21.03 -4.63 -6.23
CA PRO A 51 21.48 -3.29 -5.86
C PRO A 51 21.51 -2.36 -7.08
N PRO A 52 21.34 -1.04 -6.88
CA PRO A 52 21.18 -0.37 -5.59
C PRO A 52 19.74 -0.47 -5.07
N TYR A 53 19.58 -0.72 -3.76
CA TYR A 53 18.29 -0.84 -3.09
C TYR A 53 17.69 0.54 -2.82
N GLU A 54 17.12 1.16 -3.85
CA GLU A 54 16.68 2.56 -3.81
C GLU A 54 15.18 2.71 -4.02
N LEU A 55 14.52 3.43 -3.12
CA LEU A 55 13.16 3.91 -3.32
C LEU A 55 13.19 5.39 -3.68
N LYS A 56 12.54 5.74 -4.77
CA LYS A 56 12.41 7.11 -5.28
C LYS A 56 10.99 7.60 -5.04
N LEU A 57 10.87 8.72 -4.34
CA LEU A 57 9.59 9.38 -4.08
C LEU A 57 9.45 10.53 -5.08
N VAL A 58 8.36 10.53 -5.83
CA VAL A 58 8.04 11.57 -6.81
C VAL A 58 6.75 12.22 -6.39
N GLY A 59 6.80 13.51 -6.04
CA GLY A 59 5.62 14.27 -5.66
C GLY A 59 5.42 15.49 -6.54
N TRP A 60 4.16 15.89 -6.70
CA TRP A 60 3.75 17.15 -7.32
C TRP A 60 2.50 17.68 -6.61
N ASN A 61 2.22 18.95 -6.83
CA ASN A 61 1.13 19.70 -6.24
C ASN A 61 0.38 20.47 -7.32
N GLU A 62 -0.93 20.55 -7.18
CA GLU A 62 -1.82 21.32 -8.09
C GLU A 62 -1.98 22.78 -7.64
N ASP A 63 -1.50 23.13 -6.45
CA ASP A 63 -1.57 24.47 -5.87
C ASP A 63 -0.28 24.87 -5.14
N ASP A 64 -0.11 26.17 -4.90
CA ASP A 64 0.97 26.75 -4.10
C ASP A 64 0.47 27.39 -2.79
N THR A 65 -0.79 27.12 -2.42
CA THR A 65 -1.51 27.78 -1.33
C THR A 65 -1.35 27.04 -0.01
N TYR A 66 -1.41 25.70 -0.02
CA TYR A 66 -1.37 24.88 1.17
C TYR A 66 0.01 24.25 1.38
N GLN A 67 0.34 23.98 2.65
CA GLN A 67 1.58 23.28 2.98
C GLN A 67 1.39 21.77 2.85
N HIS A 68 2.01 21.20 1.83
CA HIS A 68 1.94 19.77 1.53
C HIS A 68 3.09 18.99 2.17
N ILE A 69 2.75 18.05 3.07
CA ILE A 69 3.69 17.17 3.76
C ILE A 69 3.14 15.74 3.79
N PHE A 70 3.88 14.80 3.20
CA PHE A 70 3.60 13.37 3.33
C PHE A 70 4.54 12.71 4.35
N ASP A 71 3.97 11.96 5.28
CA ASP A 71 4.71 11.00 6.10
C ASP A 71 4.67 9.61 5.42
N VAL A 72 5.83 9.10 5.01
CA VAL A 72 5.94 7.81 4.31
C VAL A 72 6.63 6.78 5.18
N TYR A 73 5.93 5.68 5.46
CA TYR A 73 6.40 4.58 6.28
C TYR A 73 6.64 3.35 5.42
N VAL A 74 7.89 2.88 5.42
CA VAL A 74 8.33 1.70 4.66
C VAL A 74 8.70 0.59 5.63
N ALA A 75 7.94 -0.52 5.60
CA ALA A 75 8.26 -1.73 6.34
C ALA A 75 9.25 -2.58 5.53
N VAL A 76 10.48 -2.71 6.01
CA VAL A 76 11.49 -3.59 5.42
C VAL A 76 11.53 -4.89 6.21
N LEU A 77 11.18 -6.00 5.55
CA LEU A 77 11.11 -7.31 6.19
C LEU A 77 12.38 -8.14 5.91
N PRO A 78 12.92 -8.86 6.90
CA PRO A 78 14.00 -9.81 6.65
C PRO A 78 13.46 -10.99 5.83
N ARG A 79 14.30 -11.56 4.95
CA ARG A 79 13.86 -12.59 3.99
C ARG A 79 13.14 -13.79 4.61
N LYS A 80 13.54 -14.16 5.83
CA LYS A 80 12.95 -15.26 6.60
C LYS A 80 11.50 -15.00 7.06
N ALA A 81 11.12 -13.73 7.26
CA ALA A 81 9.78 -13.36 7.70
C ALA A 81 8.73 -13.52 6.59
N ILE A 82 9.13 -13.39 5.32
CA ILE A 82 8.23 -13.53 4.17
C ILE A 82 7.69 -14.96 4.06
N LEU A 83 8.54 -15.97 4.30
CA LEU A 83 8.11 -17.37 4.31
C LEU A 83 7.01 -17.61 5.35
N ALA A 84 7.10 -16.99 6.52
CA ALA A 84 6.09 -17.12 7.55
C ALA A 84 4.76 -16.44 7.15
N LEU A 85 4.81 -15.25 6.56
CA LEU A 85 3.61 -14.58 6.04
C LEU A 85 2.92 -15.39 4.94
N ALA A 86 3.68 -15.87 3.94
CA ALA A 86 3.14 -16.69 2.87
C ALA A 86 2.46 -17.97 3.38
N ILE A 87 3.04 -18.61 4.40
CA ILE A 87 2.45 -19.78 5.06
C ILE A 87 1.14 -19.39 5.78
N VAL A 88 1.12 -18.28 6.52
CA VAL A 88 -0.07 -17.83 7.25
C VAL A 88 -1.21 -17.48 6.30
N ASP A 89 -0.93 -16.79 5.19
CA ASP A 89 -1.95 -16.43 4.21
C ASP A 89 -2.49 -17.66 3.46
N ALA A 90 -1.61 -18.61 3.12
CA ALA A 90 -2.03 -19.90 2.56
C ALA A 90 -2.95 -20.67 3.53
N ILE A 91 -2.59 -20.71 4.82
CA ILE A 91 -3.41 -21.33 5.86
C ILE A 91 -4.77 -20.64 5.98
N LYS A 92 -4.82 -19.31 6.11
CA LYS A 92 -6.08 -18.55 6.19
C LYS A 92 -6.97 -18.77 4.97
N SER A 93 -6.39 -18.81 3.78
CA SER A 93 -7.12 -19.05 2.52
C SER A 93 -7.76 -20.45 2.50
N ILE A 94 -7.01 -21.48 2.89
CA ILE A 94 -7.52 -22.86 3.00
C ILE A 94 -8.64 -22.94 4.04
N PHE A 95 -8.46 -22.34 5.22
CA PHE A 95 -9.51 -22.34 6.26
C PHE A 95 -10.74 -21.49 5.89
N GLY A 96 -10.57 -20.41 5.12
CA GLY A 96 -11.67 -19.62 4.57
C GLY A 96 -12.49 -20.39 3.54
N LEU A 97 -11.83 -21.15 2.66
CA LEU A 97 -12.45 -22.08 1.71
C LEU A 97 -13.19 -23.24 2.40
N LEU A 98 -12.67 -23.72 3.53
CA LEU A 98 -13.28 -24.78 4.32
C LEU A 98 -14.36 -24.29 5.29
N SER A 99 -14.59 -22.98 5.39
CA SER A 99 -15.73 -22.46 6.14
C SER A 99 -17.01 -22.69 5.32
N PRO A 100 -17.93 -23.57 5.75
CA PRO A 100 -19.17 -23.75 5.02
C PRO A 100 -19.95 -22.43 5.12
N ARG A 101 -20.20 -21.79 3.97
CA ARG A 101 -21.19 -20.70 3.91
C ARG A 101 -22.49 -21.25 4.46
N ARG A 102 -22.89 -20.81 5.66
CA ARG A 102 -24.20 -21.11 6.24
C ARG A 102 -25.26 -20.53 5.30
N ILE A 103 -25.76 -21.37 4.39
CA ILE A 103 -26.97 -21.09 3.63
C ILE A 103 -28.11 -21.18 4.64
N PHE A 104 -28.58 -20.02 5.12
CA PHE A 104 -29.84 -19.94 5.85
C PHE A 104 -30.95 -20.24 4.85
N THR A 105 -31.46 -21.47 4.86
CA THR A 105 -32.74 -21.77 4.22
C THR A 105 -33.84 -21.12 5.05
N ARG A 106 -34.43 -20.05 4.52
CA ARG A 106 -35.70 -19.51 5.01
C ARG A 106 -36.79 -20.50 4.62
N LYS A 107 -37.45 -21.09 5.61
CA LYS A 107 -38.66 -21.89 5.42
C LYS A 107 -39.84 -20.93 5.37
N GLU A 108 -40.59 -20.94 4.26
CA GLU A 108 -41.94 -20.37 4.20
C GLU A 108 -42.91 -21.19 5.05
#